data_AF-U1ZR67-F1
#
_entry.id   AF-U1ZR67-F1
#
_cell.length_a   1.000
_cell.length_b   1.000
_cell.length_c   1.000
_cell.angle_alpha   90.00
_cell.angle_beta   90.00
_cell.angle_gamma   90.00
#
_symmetry.space_group_name_H-M   'P 1'
#
loop_
_entity.id
_entity.type
_entity.pdbx_description
1 polymer ?
#
loop_
_entity_poly.entity_id
_entity_poly.type
_entity_poly.pdbx_seq_one_letter_code
_entity_poly.pdbx_strand_id
1 'polypeptide(L)' 'MSCGHTQHLRHRPPWQNRPWVLDPEQRQARLGSTFPCGWCATGRPNDDFKEA' A
#
# COMPACT_ATOMS: atom_id res chain seq x y z
N MET A 1 -5.12 11.95 -8.30
CA MET A 1 -5.24 10.50 -8.53
C MET A 1 -4.08 10.08 -9.45
N SER A 2 -2.87 10.23 -8.93
CA SER A 2 -1.65 10.45 -9.71
C SER A 2 -0.39 9.93 -8.98
N CYS A 3 -0.56 8.97 -8.08
CA CYS A 3 0.58 8.14 -7.70
C CYS A 3 0.63 7.02 -8.74
N GLY A 4 1.72 6.87 -9.49
CA GLY A 4 1.94 5.80 -10.48
C GLY A 4 2.01 4.39 -9.87
N HIS A 5 1.28 4.15 -8.78
CA HIS A 5 1.11 2.87 -8.11
C HIS A 5 -0.28 2.35 -8.43
N THR A 6 -0.36 1.09 -8.83
CA THR A 6 -1.62 0.43 -9.19
C THR A 6 -2.35 -0.13 -7.97
N GLN A 7 -1.70 -0.07 -6.80
CA GLN A 7 -2.30 -0.33 -5.51
C GLN A 7 -2.64 1.00 -4.83
N HIS A 8 -3.87 1.47 -5.01
CA HIS A 8 -4.44 2.47 -4.12
C HIS A 8 -4.61 1.85 -2.73
N LEU A 9 -3.77 2.23 -1.76
CA LEU A 9 -3.89 1.75 -0.38
C LEU A 9 -5.21 2.16 0.29
N ARG A 10 -5.94 3.12 -0.29
CA ARG A 10 -7.27 3.49 0.18
C ARG A 10 -8.11 3.89 -1.02
N HIS A 11 -9.24 3.23 -1.21
CA HIS A 11 -10.51 3.90 -1.51
C HIS A 11 -11.75 3.05 -1.17
N ARG A 12 -11.68 1.71 -1.01
CA ARG A 12 -12.71 0.85 -0.34
C ARG A 12 -12.30 -0.65 -0.32
N PRO A 13 -11.75 -1.17 0.80
CA PRO A 13 -12.05 -2.55 1.28
C PRO A 13 -12.07 -2.60 2.84
N PRO A 14 -12.35 -3.73 3.53
CA PRO A 14 -13.01 -3.73 4.85
C PRO A 14 -12.21 -3.04 5.96
N TRP A 15 -12.92 -2.64 7.03
CA TRP A 15 -12.29 -2.09 8.22
C TRP A 15 -11.19 -3.03 8.74
N GLN A 16 -10.00 -2.49 8.96
CA GLN A 16 -8.85 -3.22 9.48
C GLN A 16 -8.40 -2.59 10.79
N ASN A 17 -8.28 -3.40 11.84
CA ASN A 17 -7.70 -2.95 13.08
C ASN A 17 -6.17 -2.82 12.93
N ARG A 18 -5.65 -1.62 13.16
CA ARG A 18 -4.22 -1.33 13.20
C ARG A 18 -3.89 -0.80 14.60
N PRO A 19 -3.77 -1.68 15.61
CA PRO A 19 -3.65 -1.28 17.01
C PRO A 19 -2.43 -0.39 17.27
N TRP A 20 -1.36 -0.60 16.50
CA TRP A 20 -0.14 0.21 16.56
C TRP A 20 -0.35 1.70 16.20
N VAL A 21 -1.48 2.08 15.59
CA VAL A 21 -1.79 3.48 15.25
C VAL A 21 -2.15 4.30 16.50
N LEU A 22 -2.63 3.64 17.55
CA LEU A 22 -3.05 4.28 18.81
C LEU A 22 -1.86 4.70 19.68
N ASP A 23 -0.71 4.07 19.48
CA ASP A 23 0.52 4.33 20.21
C ASP A 23 1.44 5.25 19.37
N PRO A 24 1.81 6.45 19.86
CA PRO A 24 2.65 7.39 19.13
C PRO A 24 4.04 6.84 18.75
N GLU A 25 4.66 6.06 19.63
CA GLU A 25 6.00 5.49 19.42
C GLU A 25 5.95 4.42 18.34
N GLN A 26 4.97 3.51 18.41
CA GLN A 26 4.76 2.47 17.40
C GLN A 26 4.35 3.08 16.06
N ARG A 27 3.54 4.14 16.07
CA ARG A 27 3.21 4.90 14.86
C ARG A 27 4.45 5.47 14.22
N GLN A 28 5.30 6.14 15.00
CA GLN A 28 6.51 6.79 14.49
C GLN A 28 7.49 5.76 13.93
N ALA A 29 7.63 4.59 14.58
CA ALA A 29 8.44 3.48 14.08
C ALA A 29 7.98 2.93 12.72
N ARG A 30 6.71 3.10 12.37
CA ARG A 30 6.13 2.62 11.09
C ARG A 30 6.15 3.67 9.99
N LEU A 31 6.29 4.95 10.32
CA LEU A 31 6.38 6.02 9.32
C LEU A 31 7.65 5.86 8.48
N GLY A 32 7.55 6.07 7.17
CA GLY A 32 8.67 5.93 6.24
C GLY A 32 9.07 4.49 5.89
N SER A 33 8.46 3.49 6.53
CA SER A 33 8.70 2.09 6.18
C SER A 33 8.14 1.74 4.80
N THR A 34 8.90 0.96 4.03
CA THR A 34 8.44 0.41 2.75
C THR A 34 7.41 -0.70 3.00
N PHE A 35 6.34 -0.74 2.22
CA PHE A 35 5.40 -1.85 2.23
C PHE A 35 5.53 -2.67 0.94
N PRO A 36 5.35 -3.99 0.98
CA PRO A 36 5.38 -4.80 -0.23
C PRO A 36 4.14 -4.49 -1.08
N CYS A 37 4.36 -4.08 -2.32
CA CYS A 37 3.28 -3.97 -3.30
C CYS A 37 2.82 -5.38 -3.68
N GLY A 38 1.54 -5.69 -3.45
CA GLY A 38 1.01 -7.03 -3.77
C GLY A 38 1.14 -7.38 -5.25
N TRP A 39 1.07 -6.39 -6.14
CA TRP A 39 1.28 -6.58 -7.57
C TRP A 39 2.76 -6.88 -7.90
N CYS A 40 3.72 -6.11 -7.35
CA CYS A 40 5.15 -6.38 -7.55
C CYS A 40 5.57 -7.74 -6.95
N ALA A 41 4.98 -8.11 -5.81
CA ALA A 41 5.22 -9.41 -5.17
C ALA A 41 4.79 -10.60 -6.04
N THR A 42 3.86 -10.39 -6.99
CA THR A 42 3.44 -11.42 -7.95
C THR A 42 4.33 -11.54 -9.20
N GLY A 43 5.37 -10.71 -9.33
CA GLY A 43 6.30 -10.76 -10.47
C GLY A 43 5.69 -10.35 -11.80
N ARG A 44 4.57 -9.61 -11.80
CA ARG A 44 3.91 -9.15 -13.03
C ARG A 44 4.75 -8.08 -13.72
N PRO A 45 4.91 -8.13 -15.05
CA PRO A 45 5.67 -7.13 -15.81
C PRO A 45 4.89 -5.81 -15.91
N ASN A 46 5.61 -4.67 -15.83
CA ASN A 46 5.02 -3.32 -15.88
C ASN A 46 4.32 -2.99 -17.21
N ASP A 47 4.49 -3.80 -18.25
CA ASP A 47 3.92 -3.55 -19.58
C ASP A 47 2.42 -3.86 -19.67
N ASP A 48 1.85 -4.57 -18.68
CA ASP A 48 0.40 -4.84 -18.56
C ASP A 48 -0.44 -3.57 -18.31
N PHE A 49 0.17 -2.41 -18.04
CA PHE A 49 -0.53 -1.17 -17.69
C PHE A 49 -0.97 -0.31 -18.88
N LYS A 50 -0.70 -0.72 -20.13
CA LYS A 50 -1.00 0.11 -21.32
C LYS A 50 -2.36 -0.12 -22.00
N GLU A 51 -3.14 -1.13 -21.60
CA GLU A 51 -4.44 -1.43 -22.22
C GLU A 51 -5.59 -1.56 -21.21
N ALA A 52 -5.85 -0.51 -20.43
CA ALA A 52 -7.07 -0.38 -19.63
C ALA A 52 -7.73 0.98 -19.86
#